data_AF-A0A427DUX0-F1
#
_entry.id   AF-A0A427DUX0-F1
#
_cell.length_a   1.000
_cell.length_b   1.000
_cell.length_c   1.000
_cell.angle_alpha   90.00
_cell.angle_beta   90.00
_cell.angle_gamma   90.00
#
_symmetry.space_group_name_H-M   'P 1'
#
loop_
_entity.id
_entity.type
_entity.pdbx_description
1 polymer ?
#
loop_
_entity_poly.entity_id
_entity_poly.type
_entity_poly.pdbx_seq_one_letter_code
_entity_poly.pdbx_strand_id
1 'polypeptide(L)'
;MTGDITSVPPAVPSTAQLRAGITQAQVLTLLQASQNLVPQGETVDAEVVALKQVDQNFQLLLRLISANGTQTSLPVTSTLPFTPGTSLQVAQASPNELTLTLQQINTALKNSLTSIDTRQLPVGTLLQGKVLTTQVVAQAVSQLAGQAATPAVYRSIVMLLNTAQSGASLTIDSPQPLTVGSLLSAQVQGNQALSFVALPGRMDQLALTQQLTTQQNRQGSLDTLLNALQNLPRTTTSGSPALQAAVEQVLAGIPDLKQMTSPAGVAQALNASGLFMEARLLSGLDPMQTPDLKANLMRLIAQILPGLPDNASYGAAAASNTLARAMPNLVRSALGTLGMVAPRTPPGSFPLPARNLGGGDKEDDLELLLKLAAAAVSRLQSHQLGGLEQTRTNADGTQVTTWQTEIPMRNAHDIVPLQVKVQREDTPEQHGSAEERDAGEIGENREKLWKIELAFDLEPLGPLQVQAQLLRGTLSSQLWAERPDSALLIGQELGHLRERLVACGLAVGELACNHGVPAQGPRTSLEQRWIDENA
;
A
#
# COMPACT_ATOMS: atom_id res chain seq x y z
N MET A 1 3.14 3.10 12.84
CA MET A 1 4.21 2.17 12.42
C MET A 1 5.12 1.95 13.60
N THR A 2 4.81 0.98 14.45
CA THR A 2 5.69 0.52 15.53
C THR A 2 5.99 -0.94 15.20
N GLY A 3 7.00 -1.14 14.36
CA GLY A 3 7.56 -2.44 14.05
C GLY A 3 8.98 -2.42 14.58
N ASP A 4 9.20 -3.21 15.63
CA ASP A 4 10.43 -3.29 16.38
C ASP A 4 11.63 -3.77 15.55
N ILE A 5 12.79 -3.21 15.93
CA ILE A 5 14.17 -3.61 15.63
C ILE A 5 14.61 -3.43 14.17
N THR A 6 15.31 -2.32 13.93
CA THR A 6 16.19 -2.13 12.77
C THR A 6 17.63 -2.14 13.26
N SER A 7 18.35 -3.22 12.97
CA SER A 7 19.78 -3.28 13.29
C SER A 7 20.58 -2.53 12.23
N VAL A 8 21.69 -1.93 12.64
CA VAL A 8 22.72 -1.45 11.71
C VAL A 8 23.64 -2.64 11.46
N PRO A 9 23.61 -3.26 10.26
CA PRO A 9 24.40 -4.45 9.99
C PRO A 9 25.90 -4.14 9.94
N PRO A 10 26.76 -5.15 10.18
CA PRO A 10 28.19 -5.02 9.96
C PRO A 10 28.50 -4.73 8.49
N ALA A 11 29.66 -4.11 8.25
CA ALA A 11 30.12 -3.77 6.90
C ALA A 11 30.23 -5.00 6.00
N VAL A 12 29.85 -4.85 4.72
CA VAL A 12 30.02 -5.92 3.72
C VAL A 12 31.52 -6.21 3.51
N PRO A 13 31.91 -7.47 3.21
CA PRO A 13 33.32 -7.89 3.20
C PRO A 13 34.21 -7.06 2.27
N SER A 14 33.70 -6.60 1.13
CA SER A 14 34.41 -5.69 0.21
C SER A 14 34.76 -4.35 0.88
N THR A 15 33.79 -3.72 1.56
CA THR A 15 34.01 -2.48 2.32
C THR A 15 34.91 -2.69 3.55
N ALA A 16 34.85 -3.86 4.19
CA ALA A 16 35.72 -4.21 5.30
C ALA A 16 37.18 -4.38 4.86
N GLN A 17 37.42 -5.03 3.71
CA GLN A 17 38.75 -5.16 3.10
C GLN A 17 39.34 -3.80 2.70
N LEU A 18 38.52 -2.90 2.15
CA LEU A 18 38.90 -1.53 1.83
C LEU A 18 39.28 -0.74 3.09
N ARG A 19 38.49 -0.86 4.18
CA ARG A 19 38.85 -0.25 5.49
C ARG A 19 40.15 -0.82 6.07
N ALA A 20 40.44 -2.09 5.82
CA ALA A 20 41.66 -2.75 6.28
C ALA A 20 42.89 -2.45 5.39
N GLY A 21 42.74 -1.68 4.30
CA GLY A 21 43.84 -1.31 3.42
C GLY A 21 44.41 -2.47 2.59
N ILE A 22 43.65 -3.56 2.42
CA ILE A 22 44.12 -4.82 1.83
C ILE A 22 44.10 -4.78 0.29
N THR A 23 43.37 -3.83 -0.33
CA THR A 23 43.26 -3.68 -1.79
C THR A 23 43.72 -2.30 -2.26
N GLN A 24 44.52 -2.25 -3.33
CA GLN A 24 44.92 -0.98 -3.98
C GLN A 24 43.87 -0.56 -5.02
N ALA A 25 43.44 0.70 -4.93
CA ALA A 25 42.72 1.50 -5.93
C ALA A 25 41.58 0.76 -6.64
N GLN A 26 40.39 0.71 -6.02
CA GLN A 26 39.19 0.29 -6.75
C GLN A 26 38.55 1.46 -7.51
N VAL A 27 38.23 1.07 -8.73
CA VAL A 27 37.93 1.83 -9.92
C VAL A 27 36.43 1.87 -10.08
N LEU A 28 35.88 3.04 -10.39
CA LEU A 28 34.52 3.15 -10.89
C LEU A 28 34.48 2.48 -12.26
N THR A 29 33.71 1.41 -12.42
CA THR A 29 33.61 0.70 -13.70
C THR A 29 32.46 1.23 -14.51
N LEU A 30 32.73 1.63 -15.75
CA LEU A 30 31.69 2.12 -16.66
C LEU A 30 30.77 0.97 -17.09
N LEU A 31 29.46 1.23 -17.13
CA LEU A 31 28.51 0.23 -17.65
C LEU A 31 28.61 0.11 -19.18
N GLN A 32 29.06 1.18 -19.85
CA GLN A 32 29.30 1.22 -21.29
C GLN A 32 30.69 1.83 -21.52
N ALA A 33 31.56 1.07 -22.20
CA ALA A 33 32.89 1.55 -22.53
C ALA A 33 32.81 2.79 -23.43
N SER A 34 33.59 3.81 -23.10
CA SER A 34 33.66 5.04 -23.87
C SER A 34 35.10 5.51 -23.99
N GLN A 35 35.52 5.85 -25.20
CA GLN A 35 36.87 6.32 -25.49
C GLN A 35 36.93 7.83 -25.33
N ASN A 36 38.01 8.34 -24.72
CA ASN A 36 38.31 9.77 -24.58
C ASN A 36 37.24 10.56 -23.77
N LEU A 37 36.75 10.01 -22.66
CA LEU A 37 35.87 10.75 -21.74
C LEU A 37 36.64 11.84 -20.98
N VAL A 38 37.89 11.54 -20.64
CA VAL A 38 38.81 12.45 -19.95
C VAL A 38 40.13 12.47 -20.74
N PRO A 39 40.73 13.64 -21.00
CA PRO A 39 42.04 13.71 -21.65
C PRO A 39 43.09 12.91 -20.87
N GLN A 40 43.99 12.22 -21.56
CA GLN A 40 44.99 11.37 -20.91
C GLN A 40 45.85 12.19 -19.93
N GLY A 41 45.83 11.80 -18.65
CA GLY A 41 46.58 12.46 -17.59
C GLY A 41 45.87 13.63 -16.90
N GLU A 42 44.65 13.98 -17.32
CA GLU A 42 43.83 15.01 -16.65
C GLU A 42 42.79 14.39 -15.71
N THR A 43 42.33 15.19 -14.75
CA THR A 43 41.19 14.88 -13.89
C THR A 43 40.01 15.77 -14.28
N VAL A 44 38.81 15.22 -14.22
CA VAL A 44 37.57 15.96 -14.49
C VAL A 44 36.71 15.93 -13.24
N ASP A 45 36.09 17.07 -12.93
CA ASP A 45 35.12 17.16 -11.84
C ASP A 45 33.84 16.41 -12.23
N ALA A 46 33.35 15.59 -11.31
CA ALA A 46 32.13 14.82 -11.46
C ALA A 46 31.24 14.98 -10.24
N GLU A 47 29.93 14.92 -10.43
CA GLU A 47 28.96 14.95 -9.33
C GLU A 47 28.10 13.69 -9.37
N VAL A 48 27.85 13.10 -8.21
CA VAL A 48 26.93 11.96 -8.07
C VAL A 48 25.50 12.47 -8.11
N VAL A 49 24.74 12.09 -9.14
CA VAL A 49 23.33 12.50 -9.32
C VAL A 49 22.38 11.51 -8.65
N ALA A 50 22.66 10.22 -8.80
CA ALA A 50 21.80 9.15 -8.29
C ALA A 50 22.63 7.96 -7.82
N LEU A 51 22.10 7.23 -6.84
CA LEU A 51 22.65 6.01 -6.26
C LEU A 51 21.57 4.94 -6.27
N LYS A 52 21.90 3.75 -6.79
CA LYS A 52 21.09 2.55 -6.69
C LYS A 52 21.97 1.39 -6.24
N GLN A 53 21.56 0.65 -5.23
CA GLN A 53 22.27 -0.56 -4.83
C GLN A 53 21.75 -1.76 -5.64
N VAL A 54 22.67 -2.59 -6.13
CA VAL A 54 22.39 -3.83 -6.86
C VAL A 54 23.31 -4.91 -6.29
N ASP A 55 22.73 -5.89 -5.61
CA ASP A 55 23.46 -6.90 -4.85
C ASP A 55 24.42 -6.26 -3.83
N GLN A 56 25.73 -6.55 -3.96
CA GLN A 56 26.81 -6.00 -3.13
C GLN A 56 27.46 -4.74 -3.72
N ASN A 57 27.07 -4.31 -4.91
CA ASN A 57 27.64 -3.16 -5.61
C ASN A 57 26.64 -1.99 -5.70
N PHE A 58 27.16 -0.83 -6.04
CA PHE A 58 26.42 0.42 -6.20
C PHE A 58 26.49 0.89 -7.63
N GLN A 59 25.34 1.03 -8.28
CA GLN A 59 25.22 1.73 -9.54
C GLN A 59 25.05 3.23 -9.26
N LEU A 60 25.93 4.04 -9.82
CA LEU A 60 25.94 5.49 -9.69
C LEU A 60 25.66 6.12 -11.05
N LEU A 61 24.93 7.22 -11.05
CA LEU A 61 24.87 8.12 -12.19
C LEU A 61 25.78 9.31 -11.91
N LEU A 62 26.89 9.40 -12.63
CA LEU A 62 27.83 10.52 -12.52
C LEU A 62 27.54 11.56 -13.58
N ARG A 63 27.59 12.84 -13.21
CA ARG A 63 27.59 13.97 -14.14
C ARG A 63 28.99 14.54 -14.17
N LEU A 64 29.74 14.29 -15.24
CA LEU A 64 31.04 14.91 -15.47
C LEU A 64 30.86 16.33 -15.99
N ILE A 65 31.69 17.23 -15.51
CA ILE A 65 31.75 18.64 -15.88
C ILE A 65 33.12 18.87 -16.50
N SER A 66 33.18 18.84 -17.84
CA SER A 66 34.44 19.03 -18.55
C SER A 66 34.86 20.51 -18.52
N ALA A 67 36.15 20.81 -18.76
CA ALA A 67 36.71 22.15 -18.64
C ALA A 67 36.06 23.20 -19.56
N ASN A 68 35.41 22.75 -20.64
CA ASN A 68 34.62 23.56 -21.58
C ASN A 68 33.17 23.83 -21.08
N GLY A 69 32.81 23.37 -19.88
CA GLY A 69 31.47 23.50 -19.30
C GLY A 69 30.45 22.47 -19.80
N THR A 70 30.82 21.54 -20.69
CA THR A 70 29.89 20.48 -21.14
C THR A 70 29.65 19.46 -20.04
N GLN A 71 28.38 19.12 -19.83
CA GLN A 71 27.95 18.13 -18.84
C GLN A 71 27.61 16.81 -19.50
N THR A 72 28.26 15.73 -19.08
CA THR A 72 28.02 14.38 -19.61
C THR A 72 27.59 13.45 -18.47
N SER A 73 26.45 12.77 -18.63
CA SER A 73 25.95 11.82 -17.63
C SER A 73 26.36 10.39 -17.98
N LEU A 74 27.02 9.70 -17.06
CA LEU A 74 27.56 8.36 -17.25
C LEU A 74 27.19 7.41 -16.10
N PRO A 75 26.57 6.26 -16.40
CA PRO A 75 26.32 5.22 -15.42
C PRO A 75 27.62 4.45 -15.13
N VAL A 76 27.96 4.32 -13.85
CA VAL A 76 29.14 3.57 -13.37
C VAL A 76 28.77 2.65 -12.21
N THR A 77 29.59 1.64 -11.94
CA THR A 77 29.48 0.76 -10.77
C THR A 77 30.60 1.05 -9.78
N SER A 78 30.28 1.01 -8.50
CA SER A 78 31.20 1.22 -7.38
C SER A 78 30.97 0.19 -6.27
N THR A 79 31.99 -0.05 -5.47
CA THR A 79 31.92 -0.86 -4.23
C THR A 79 31.66 0.00 -2.99
N LEU A 80 31.61 1.33 -3.14
CA LEU A 80 31.32 2.28 -2.07
C LEU A 80 30.03 3.05 -2.33
N PRO A 81 29.21 3.32 -1.29
CA PRO A 81 28.02 4.14 -1.44
C PRO A 81 28.41 5.63 -1.45
N PHE A 82 28.58 6.19 -2.64
CA PHE A 82 28.70 7.64 -2.78
C PHE A 82 27.30 8.26 -2.78
N THR A 83 27.02 9.14 -1.82
CA THR A 83 25.72 9.81 -1.69
C THR A 83 25.51 10.84 -2.80
N PRO A 84 24.26 11.03 -3.28
CA PRO A 84 23.95 12.09 -4.24
C PRO A 84 24.41 13.47 -3.75
N GLY A 85 24.94 14.29 -4.66
CA GLY A 85 25.54 15.61 -4.37
C GLY A 85 27.03 15.56 -4.01
N THR A 86 27.65 14.39 -3.94
CA THR A 86 29.10 14.28 -3.70
C THR A 86 29.88 14.70 -4.94
N SER A 87 30.80 15.64 -4.79
CA SER A 87 31.79 16.01 -5.82
C SER A 87 32.98 15.05 -5.80
N LEU A 88 33.32 14.53 -6.97
CA LEU A 88 34.40 13.59 -7.23
C LEU A 88 35.34 14.16 -8.29
N GLN A 89 36.60 13.73 -8.26
CA GLN A 89 37.58 13.99 -9.30
C GLN A 89 37.97 12.65 -9.88
N VAL A 90 37.63 12.47 -11.15
CA VAL A 90 37.83 11.21 -11.85
C VAL A 90 38.88 11.38 -12.93
N ALA A 91 39.79 10.41 -13.02
CA ALA A 91 40.69 10.27 -14.15
C ALA A 91 40.31 8.99 -14.92
N GLN A 92 40.45 9.00 -16.24
CA GLN A 92 40.21 7.80 -17.04
C GLN A 92 41.49 6.98 -17.16
N ALA A 93 41.49 5.78 -16.57
CA ALA A 93 42.62 4.85 -16.65
C ALA A 93 42.51 3.91 -17.85
N SER A 94 41.28 3.47 -18.18
CA SER A 94 40.99 2.69 -19.37
C SER A 94 39.61 3.06 -19.94
N PRO A 95 39.24 2.62 -21.17
CA PRO A 95 37.94 2.89 -21.76
C PRO A 95 36.74 2.46 -20.89
N ASN A 96 36.96 1.57 -19.92
CA ASN A 96 35.92 1.04 -19.04
C ASN A 96 36.14 1.38 -17.55
N GLU A 97 37.18 2.13 -17.23
CA GLU A 97 37.65 2.31 -15.86
C GLU A 97 37.99 3.77 -15.55
N LEU A 98 37.36 4.29 -14.50
CA LEU A 98 37.65 5.59 -13.92
C LEU A 98 38.30 5.41 -12.54
N THR A 99 39.41 6.10 -12.32
CA THR A 99 40.13 6.10 -11.04
C THR A 99 39.75 7.31 -10.20
N LEU A 100 39.72 7.11 -8.90
CA LEU A 100 39.50 8.14 -7.88
C LEU A 100 40.79 8.37 -7.09
N THR A 101 40.91 9.54 -6.48
CA THR A 101 42.02 9.80 -5.56
C THR A 101 41.86 9.02 -4.25
N LEU A 102 42.98 8.63 -3.63
CA LEU A 102 43.00 7.96 -2.33
C LEU A 102 42.29 8.77 -1.23
N GLN A 103 42.36 10.11 -1.28
CA GLN A 103 41.66 10.98 -0.34
C GLN A 103 40.13 10.87 -0.48
N GLN A 104 39.61 10.77 -1.70
CA GLN A 104 38.17 10.63 -1.94
C GLN A 104 37.66 9.27 -1.47
N ILE A 105 38.42 8.21 -1.72
CA ILE A 105 38.09 6.86 -1.23
C ILE A 105 38.03 6.84 0.30
N ASN A 106 39.03 7.41 0.97
CA ASN A 106 39.06 7.49 2.43
C ASN A 106 37.91 8.33 3.01
N THR A 107 37.50 9.40 2.31
CA THR A 107 36.37 10.24 2.72
C THR A 107 35.05 9.48 2.57
N ALA A 108 34.85 8.78 1.46
CA ALA A 108 33.68 7.94 1.23
C ALA A 108 33.58 6.80 2.26
N LEU A 109 34.71 6.18 2.62
CA LEU A 109 34.76 5.15 3.67
C LEU A 109 34.37 5.68 5.05
N LYS A 110 34.77 6.91 5.40
CA LYS A 110 34.35 7.56 6.66
C LYS A 110 32.87 7.90 6.66
N ASN A 111 32.34 8.35 5.53
CA ASN A 111 30.93 8.70 5.35
C ASN A 111 30.02 7.49 5.12
N SER A 112 30.58 6.28 5.05
CA SER A 112 29.82 5.03 4.95
C SER A 112 29.75 4.38 6.33
N LEU A 113 28.68 4.68 7.06
CA LEU A 113 28.43 4.24 8.42
C LEU A 113 27.77 2.87 8.45
N THR A 114 28.36 1.98 9.24
CA THR A 114 27.86 0.63 9.56
C THR A 114 27.76 0.43 11.08
N SER A 115 27.93 1.49 11.85
CA SER A 115 27.68 1.57 13.28
C SER A 115 27.55 3.05 13.66
N ILE A 116 26.75 3.32 14.69
CA ILE A 116 26.50 4.64 15.24
C ILE A 116 27.51 4.90 16.35
N ASP A 117 28.29 5.97 16.24
CA ASP A 117 29.18 6.41 17.31
C ASP A 117 28.36 7.08 18.42
N THR A 118 28.12 6.34 19.51
CA THR A 118 27.28 6.79 20.63
C THR A 118 27.91 7.92 21.45
N ARG A 119 29.18 8.26 21.22
CA ARG A 119 29.82 9.45 21.82
C ARG A 119 29.38 10.74 21.13
N GLN A 120 29.17 10.66 19.81
CA GLN A 120 28.69 11.78 19.00
C GLN A 120 27.16 11.82 18.94
N LEU A 121 26.53 10.65 19.05
CA LEU A 121 25.09 10.44 18.98
C LEU A 121 24.61 9.66 20.21
N PRO A 122 24.44 10.33 21.37
CA PRO A 122 23.97 9.67 22.59
C PRO A 122 22.65 8.94 22.39
N VAL A 123 22.43 7.89 23.17
CA VAL A 123 21.15 7.17 23.23
C VAL A 123 20.03 8.17 23.54
N GLY A 124 18.92 8.08 22.81
CA GLY A 124 17.81 9.02 22.86
C GLY A 124 17.83 10.10 21.77
N THR A 125 18.93 10.26 21.03
CA THR A 125 19.04 11.25 19.94
C THR A 125 18.10 10.90 18.79
N LEU A 126 17.36 11.89 18.29
CA LEU A 126 16.51 11.74 17.11
C LEU A 126 17.35 11.91 15.83
N LEU A 127 17.54 10.82 15.10
CA LEU A 127 18.11 10.79 13.76
C LEU A 127 17.02 10.97 12.71
N GLN A 128 17.31 11.80 11.73
CA GLN A 128 16.51 12.02 10.54
C GLN A 128 17.36 11.69 9.31
N GLY A 129 16.78 10.97 8.38
CA GLY A 129 17.48 10.55 7.18
C GLY A 129 16.57 10.41 5.98
N LYS A 130 17.13 10.42 4.77
CA LYS A 130 16.40 10.11 3.53
C LYS A 130 16.78 8.73 3.04
N VAL A 131 15.80 7.87 2.80
CA VAL A 131 16.04 6.54 2.23
C VAL A 131 16.48 6.70 0.78
N LEU A 132 17.69 6.26 0.44
CA LEU A 132 18.23 6.30 -0.90
C LEU A 132 17.89 5.04 -1.69
N THR A 133 18.03 3.87 -1.07
CA THR A 133 17.85 2.56 -1.71
C THR A 133 17.35 1.54 -0.71
N THR A 134 16.64 0.52 -1.20
CA THR A 134 16.19 -0.63 -0.41
C THR A 134 16.27 -1.89 -1.28
N GLN A 135 16.81 -2.97 -0.73
CA GLN A 135 16.93 -4.28 -1.39
C GLN A 135 16.59 -5.42 -0.43
N VAL A 136 16.11 -6.53 -0.98
CA VAL A 136 15.88 -7.77 -0.22
C VAL A 136 17.22 -8.48 -0.03
N VAL A 137 17.58 -8.79 1.21
CA VAL A 137 18.69 -9.68 1.53
C VAL A 137 18.14 -11.10 1.57
N ALA A 138 18.21 -11.83 0.47
CA ALA A 138 17.88 -13.24 0.46
C ALA A 138 18.94 -14.01 1.26
N GLN A 139 18.57 -14.54 2.44
CA GLN A 139 19.41 -15.48 3.16
C GLN A 139 19.38 -16.85 2.46
N ALA A 140 20.26 -17.06 1.49
CA ALA A 140 20.40 -18.32 0.78
C ALA A 140 21.08 -19.43 1.61
N VAL A 141 20.88 -19.48 2.93
CA VAL A 141 21.56 -20.46 3.82
C VAL A 141 20.61 -21.48 4.47
N SER A 142 19.29 -21.25 4.50
CA SER A 142 18.38 -22.17 5.19
C SER A 142 17.80 -23.34 4.36
N GLN A 143 18.09 -23.42 3.05
CA GLN A 143 17.54 -24.52 2.23
C GLN A 143 18.27 -25.86 2.40
N LEU A 144 19.40 -25.90 3.12
CA LEU A 144 20.16 -27.14 3.37
C LEU A 144 19.85 -27.81 4.73
N ALA A 145 19.04 -27.20 5.61
CA ALA A 145 18.91 -27.66 7.00
C ALA A 145 17.47 -27.89 7.51
N GLY A 146 16.44 -27.90 6.65
CA GLY A 146 15.08 -28.27 7.06
C GLY A 146 14.45 -27.40 8.16
N GLN A 147 14.97 -26.18 8.38
CA GLN A 147 14.47 -25.25 9.39
C GLN A 147 13.57 -24.19 8.76
N ALA A 148 12.58 -23.74 9.53
CA ALA A 148 11.50 -22.83 9.15
C ALA A 148 11.99 -21.60 8.36
N ALA A 149 11.18 -21.18 7.38
CA ALA A 149 11.42 -20.01 6.55
C ALA A 149 11.71 -18.77 7.42
N THR A 150 12.94 -18.25 7.36
CA THR A 150 13.29 -17.00 8.02
C THR A 150 12.60 -15.84 7.30
N PRO A 151 12.10 -14.82 8.03
CA PRO A 151 11.46 -13.67 7.41
C PRO A 151 12.46 -12.92 6.53
N ALA A 152 12.00 -12.42 5.37
CA ALA A 152 12.83 -11.63 4.46
C ALA A 152 13.32 -10.35 5.17
N VAL A 153 14.64 -10.15 5.19
CA VAL A 153 15.25 -8.93 5.74
C VAL A 153 15.53 -7.97 4.58
N TYR A 154 15.17 -6.70 4.75
CA TYR A 154 15.39 -5.65 3.77
C TYR A 154 16.55 -4.77 4.21
N ARG A 155 17.56 -4.63 3.37
CA ARG A 155 18.68 -3.71 3.60
C ARG A 155 18.44 -2.41 2.88
N SER A 156 18.47 -1.32 3.63
CA SER A 156 18.26 0.03 3.13
C SER A 156 19.48 0.91 3.40
N ILE A 157 19.75 1.86 2.51
CA ILE A 157 20.76 2.91 2.72
C ILE A 157 20.06 4.23 2.95
N VAL A 158 20.39 4.86 4.05
CA VAL A 158 19.78 6.11 4.50
C VAL A 158 20.84 7.20 4.57
N MET A 159 20.62 8.29 3.87
CA MET A 159 21.46 9.49 4.00
C MET A 159 21.02 10.25 5.24
N LEU A 160 21.90 10.45 6.22
CA LEU A 160 21.61 11.24 7.41
C LEU A 160 21.46 12.71 7.04
N LEU A 161 20.40 13.35 7.52
CA LEU A 161 20.04 14.74 7.21
C LEU A 161 20.25 15.69 8.38
N ASN A 162 20.27 15.14 9.59
CA ASN A 162 20.50 15.92 10.81
C ASN A 162 21.71 15.33 11.56
N THR A 163 22.17 16.07 12.58
CA THR A 163 23.31 15.74 13.46
C THR A 163 24.71 15.97 12.87
N ALA A 164 25.74 15.70 13.68
CA ALA A 164 27.16 15.83 13.30
C ALA A 164 27.59 14.90 12.16
N GLN A 165 26.79 13.87 11.85
CA GLN A 165 27.02 12.91 10.77
C GLN A 165 26.16 13.19 9.53
N SER A 166 25.63 14.42 9.40
CA SER A 166 24.83 14.83 8.24
C SER A 166 25.62 14.66 6.93
N GLY A 167 24.95 14.10 5.92
CA GLY A 167 25.55 13.73 4.63
C GLY A 167 26.19 12.34 4.59
N ALA A 168 26.39 11.69 5.75
CA ALA A 168 26.84 10.31 5.78
C ALA A 168 25.72 9.34 5.38
N SER A 169 26.10 8.20 4.81
CA SER A 169 25.21 7.07 4.52
C SER A 169 25.23 6.08 5.67
N LEU A 170 24.06 5.63 6.12
CA LEU A 170 23.89 4.62 7.15
C LEU A 170 23.17 3.42 6.55
N THR A 171 23.77 2.23 6.67
CA THR A 171 23.11 0.98 6.27
C THR A 171 22.19 0.51 7.39
N ILE A 172 20.96 0.10 7.07
CA ILE A 172 19.95 -0.33 8.04
C ILE A 172 19.26 -1.60 7.52
N ASP A 173 19.11 -2.61 8.38
CA ASP A 173 18.36 -3.83 8.08
C ASP A 173 16.98 -3.79 8.77
N SER A 174 15.90 -3.84 7.98
CA SER A 174 14.51 -3.74 8.42
C SER A 174 13.68 -4.97 8.04
N PRO A 175 12.65 -5.33 8.82
CA PRO A 175 11.74 -6.44 8.49
C PRO A 175 10.77 -6.12 7.34
N GLN A 176 10.64 -4.84 6.98
CA GLN A 176 9.79 -4.36 5.88
C GLN A 176 10.61 -3.44 4.96
N PRO A 177 10.27 -3.36 3.66
CA PRO A 177 10.96 -2.47 2.73
C PRO A 177 10.69 -1.02 3.11
N LEU A 178 11.76 -0.24 3.31
CA LEU A 178 11.64 1.22 3.45
C LEU A 178 11.35 1.85 2.09
N THR A 179 10.46 2.84 2.04
CA THR A 179 10.13 3.53 0.80
C THR A 179 11.27 4.44 0.38
N VAL A 180 11.83 4.20 -0.81
CA VAL A 180 12.87 5.06 -1.40
C VAL A 180 12.36 6.50 -1.52
N GLY A 181 13.18 7.46 -1.09
CA GLY A 181 12.86 8.88 -1.08
C GLY A 181 12.13 9.36 0.18
N SER A 182 11.63 8.46 1.03
CA SER A 182 10.95 8.82 2.27
C SER A 182 11.92 9.42 3.30
N LEU A 183 11.39 10.31 4.14
CA LEU A 183 12.08 10.80 5.33
C LEU A 183 11.85 9.84 6.48
N LEU A 184 12.94 9.38 7.06
CA LEU A 184 12.99 8.48 8.18
C LEU A 184 13.27 9.28 9.45
N SER A 185 12.57 8.98 10.54
CA SER A 185 12.90 9.46 11.88
C SER A 185 13.09 8.28 12.80
N ALA A 186 14.22 8.23 13.49
CA ALA A 186 14.58 7.14 14.38
C ALA A 186 15.26 7.67 15.64
N GLN A 187 14.95 7.10 16.80
CA GLN A 187 15.67 7.35 18.03
C GLN A 187 16.83 6.35 18.17
N VAL A 188 18.02 6.85 18.49
CA VAL A 188 19.19 6.01 18.79
C VAL A 188 18.95 5.24 20.08
N GLN A 189 18.97 3.92 20.02
CA GLN A 189 18.91 3.03 21.20
C GLN A 189 20.29 2.50 21.58
N GLY A 190 21.22 2.43 20.62
CA GLY A 190 22.60 2.00 20.84
C GLY A 190 23.46 2.16 19.58
N ASN A 191 24.65 1.55 19.59
CA ASN A 191 25.60 1.63 18.47
C ASN A 191 25.15 0.89 17.19
N GLN A 192 24.17 0.00 17.29
CA GLN A 192 23.60 -0.75 16.17
C GLN A 192 22.07 -0.86 16.27
N ALA A 193 21.44 -0.13 17.19
CA ALA A 193 20.01 -0.25 17.46
C ALA A 193 19.32 1.10 17.25
N LEU A 194 18.31 1.09 16.40
CA LEU A 194 17.44 2.22 16.12
C LEU A 194 15.99 1.87 16.42
N SER A 195 15.24 2.82 16.98
CA SER A 195 13.80 2.72 17.17
C SER A 195 13.12 3.75 16.27
N PHE A 196 12.29 3.32 15.32
CA PHE A 196 11.62 4.27 14.44
C PHE A 196 10.56 5.07 15.18
N VAL A 197 10.64 6.38 15.01
CA VAL A 197 9.63 7.32 15.47
C VAL A 197 8.73 7.61 14.29
N ALA A 198 7.52 7.08 14.31
CA ALA A 198 6.49 7.48 13.36
C ALA A 198 6.20 8.97 13.59
N LEU A 199 6.69 9.83 12.70
CA LEU A 199 6.25 11.22 12.65
C LEU A 199 4.72 11.17 12.47
N PRO A 200 3.93 11.87 13.31
CA PRO A 200 2.51 12.01 13.05
C PRO A 200 2.38 12.77 11.73
N GLY A 201 2.10 12.04 10.65
CA GLY A 201 1.93 12.54 9.29
C GLY A 201 0.66 13.37 9.18
N ARG A 202 0.53 14.46 9.94
CA ARG A 202 -0.64 15.34 9.90
C ARG A 202 -0.84 15.92 8.50
N MET A 203 0.26 16.20 7.79
CA MET A 203 0.24 16.58 6.37
C MET A 203 -0.31 15.46 5.50
N ASP A 204 0.16 14.22 5.71
CA ASP A 204 -0.34 13.04 4.97
C ASP A 204 -1.81 12.76 5.30
N GLN A 205 -2.22 12.94 6.55
CA GLN A 205 -3.60 12.78 7.00
C GLN A 205 -4.51 13.86 6.41
N LEU A 206 -4.03 15.11 6.30
CA LEU A 206 -4.74 16.18 5.60
C LEU A 206 -4.85 15.90 4.11
N ALA A 207 -3.76 15.48 3.46
CA ALA A 207 -3.75 15.10 2.04
C ALA A 207 -4.69 13.91 1.77
N LEU A 208 -4.66 12.89 2.65
CA LEU A 208 -5.56 11.75 2.61
C LEU A 208 -7.02 12.18 2.74
N THR A 209 -7.33 13.05 3.69
CA THR A 209 -8.70 13.55 3.90
C THR A 209 -9.18 14.34 2.68
N GLN A 210 -8.34 15.22 2.11
CA GLN A 210 -8.66 15.99 0.90
C GLN A 210 -8.89 15.09 -0.31
N GLN A 211 -8.05 14.07 -0.51
CA GLN A 211 -8.23 13.10 -1.59
C GLN A 211 -9.50 12.26 -1.38
N LEU A 212 -9.75 11.79 -0.16
CA LEU A 212 -10.95 11.02 0.17
C LEU A 212 -12.22 11.82 -0.15
N THR A 213 -12.30 13.09 0.28
CA THR A 213 -13.44 13.96 -0.05
C THR A 213 -13.60 14.14 -1.56
N THR A 214 -12.49 14.30 -2.29
CA THR A 214 -12.53 14.45 -3.76
C THR A 214 -13.07 13.19 -4.43
N GLN A 215 -12.62 12.01 -4.01
CA GLN A 215 -13.06 10.73 -4.57
C GLN A 215 -14.53 10.43 -4.19
N GLN A 216 -14.92 10.70 -2.94
CA GLN A 216 -16.30 10.53 -2.48
C GLN A 216 -17.30 11.43 -3.23
N ASN A 217 -16.87 12.60 -3.72
CA ASN A 217 -17.72 13.49 -4.52
C ASN A 217 -17.84 13.04 -5.98
N ARG A 218 -16.90 12.22 -6.47
CA ARG A 218 -16.86 11.71 -7.85
C ARG A 218 -17.40 10.28 -7.98
N GLN A 219 -17.55 9.56 -6.87
CA GLN A 219 -17.93 8.16 -6.90
C GLN A 219 -19.37 7.95 -7.40
N GLY A 220 -19.54 6.90 -8.21
CA GLY A 220 -20.81 6.37 -8.70
C GLY A 220 -20.87 4.88 -8.42
N SER A 221 -22.07 4.29 -8.30
CA SER A 221 -22.21 2.89 -7.92
C SER A 221 -21.77 1.93 -9.03
N LEU A 222 -21.15 0.80 -8.65
CA LEU A 222 -20.58 -0.16 -9.61
C LEU A 222 -21.67 -0.83 -10.47
N ASP A 223 -22.84 -1.09 -9.90
CA ASP A 223 -24.00 -1.66 -10.58
C ASP A 223 -24.44 -0.81 -11.79
N THR A 224 -24.42 0.52 -11.69
CA THR A 224 -24.82 1.40 -12.81
C THR A 224 -23.91 1.25 -14.01
N LEU A 225 -22.59 1.21 -13.79
CA LEU A 225 -21.62 0.94 -14.85
C LEU A 225 -21.81 -0.46 -15.43
N LEU A 226 -21.93 -1.47 -14.57
CA LEU A 226 -22.00 -2.86 -15.01
C LEU A 226 -23.29 -3.13 -15.79
N ASN A 227 -24.41 -2.54 -15.39
CA ASN A 227 -25.66 -2.58 -16.15
C ASN A 227 -25.58 -1.81 -17.48
N ALA A 228 -24.89 -0.67 -17.52
CA ALA A 228 -24.62 0.04 -18.77
C ALA A 228 -23.76 -0.82 -19.73
N LEU A 229 -22.76 -1.53 -19.21
CA LEU A 229 -21.93 -2.45 -19.98
C LEU A 229 -22.71 -3.66 -20.53
N GLN A 230 -23.62 -4.23 -19.74
CA GLN A 230 -24.46 -5.36 -20.18
C GLN A 230 -25.42 -4.97 -21.30
N ASN A 231 -25.95 -3.74 -21.25
CA ASN A 231 -26.93 -3.23 -22.21
C ASN A 231 -26.32 -2.43 -23.35
N LEU A 232 -24.98 -2.38 -23.45
CA LEU A 232 -24.29 -1.58 -24.45
C LEU A 232 -24.63 -2.07 -25.87
N PRO A 233 -25.13 -1.21 -26.77
CA PRO A 233 -25.44 -1.61 -28.13
C PRO A 233 -24.19 -2.13 -28.86
N ARG A 234 -24.33 -3.27 -29.56
CA ARG A 234 -23.23 -3.84 -30.35
C ARG A 234 -22.70 -2.89 -31.42
N THR A 235 -23.52 -1.95 -31.89
CA THR A 235 -23.13 -0.90 -32.85
C THR A 235 -22.06 0.04 -32.27
N THR A 236 -22.11 0.32 -30.97
CA THR A 236 -21.17 1.21 -30.26
C THR A 236 -19.79 0.56 -30.11
N THR A 237 -19.73 -0.78 -29.99
CA THR A 237 -18.48 -1.54 -29.90
C THR A 237 -17.95 -2.05 -31.24
N SER A 238 -18.78 -2.06 -32.29
CA SER A 238 -18.42 -2.63 -33.61
C SER A 238 -17.23 -1.94 -34.30
N GLY A 239 -16.93 -0.69 -33.94
CA GLY A 239 -15.79 0.07 -34.47
C GLY A 239 -14.46 -0.20 -33.78
N SER A 240 -14.43 -0.88 -32.62
CA SER A 240 -13.20 -1.14 -31.85
C SER A 240 -13.21 -2.53 -31.21
N PRO A 241 -12.51 -3.52 -31.79
CA PRO A 241 -12.43 -4.87 -31.20
C PRO A 241 -11.72 -4.86 -29.84
N ALA A 242 -10.81 -3.91 -29.61
CA ALA A 242 -10.12 -3.75 -28.33
C ALA A 242 -11.07 -3.27 -27.21
N LEU A 243 -12.03 -2.39 -27.53
CA LEU A 243 -13.07 -1.98 -26.59
C LEU A 243 -14.00 -3.16 -26.26
N GLN A 244 -14.43 -3.92 -27.27
CA GLN A 244 -15.26 -5.10 -27.06
C GLN A 244 -14.58 -6.12 -26.13
N ALA A 245 -13.30 -6.41 -26.37
CA ALA A 245 -12.52 -7.30 -25.51
C ALA A 245 -12.38 -6.76 -24.07
N ALA A 246 -12.22 -5.45 -23.88
CA ALA A 246 -12.15 -4.84 -22.55
C ALA A 246 -13.48 -4.95 -21.80
N VAL A 247 -14.61 -4.73 -22.48
CA VAL A 247 -15.96 -4.91 -21.92
C VAL A 247 -16.19 -6.37 -21.52
N GLU A 248 -15.87 -7.30 -22.41
CA GLU A 248 -15.99 -8.74 -22.15
C GLU A 248 -15.12 -9.16 -20.96
N GLN A 249 -13.91 -8.62 -20.84
CA GLN A 249 -13.01 -8.94 -19.73
C GLN A 249 -13.48 -8.39 -18.38
N VAL A 250 -14.08 -7.20 -18.35
CA VAL A 250 -14.71 -6.65 -17.13
C VAL A 250 -15.86 -7.56 -16.71
N LEU A 251 -16.74 -7.90 -17.65
CA LEU A 251 -17.90 -8.75 -17.39
C LEU A 251 -17.46 -10.17 -16.98
N ALA A 252 -16.55 -10.82 -17.70
CA ALA A 252 -16.07 -12.17 -17.39
C ALA A 252 -15.38 -12.26 -16.01
N GLY A 253 -14.88 -11.15 -15.47
CA GLY A 253 -14.32 -11.07 -14.12
C GLY A 253 -15.35 -11.09 -12.98
N ILE A 254 -16.65 -10.99 -13.28
CA ILE A 254 -17.70 -10.95 -12.26
C ILE A 254 -18.09 -12.38 -11.88
N PRO A 255 -17.91 -12.79 -10.61
CA PRO A 255 -18.25 -14.13 -10.18
C PRO A 255 -19.77 -14.38 -10.16
N ASP A 256 -20.16 -15.61 -10.47
CA ASP A 256 -21.54 -16.05 -10.31
C ASP A 256 -21.86 -16.40 -8.85
N LEU A 257 -23.14 -16.35 -8.47
CA LEU A 257 -23.61 -16.77 -7.13
C LEU A 257 -23.07 -18.15 -6.72
N LYS A 258 -23.00 -19.11 -7.66
CA LYS A 258 -22.45 -20.45 -7.38
C LYS A 258 -20.98 -20.39 -6.95
N GLN A 259 -20.16 -19.58 -7.60
CA GLN A 259 -18.74 -19.41 -7.24
C GLN A 259 -18.61 -18.76 -5.85
N MET A 260 -19.51 -17.85 -5.51
CA MET A 260 -19.59 -17.17 -4.22
C MET A 260 -20.08 -18.06 -3.06
N THR A 261 -20.52 -19.30 -3.31
CA THR A 261 -20.87 -20.25 -2.23
C THR A 261 -19.66 -20.99 -1.65
N SER A 262 -18.48 -20.89 -2.29
CA SER A 262 -17.26 -21.57 -1.85
C SER A 262 -16.27 -20.60 -1.18
N PRO A 263 -15.57 -21.01 -0.11
CA PRO A 263 -14.55 -20.15 0.52
C PRO A 263 -13.46 -19.69 -0.44
N ALA A 264 -13.03 -20.58 -1.35
CA ALA A 264 -12.04 -20.25 -2.37
C ALA A 264 -12.54 -19.19 -3.36
N GLY A 265 -13.80 -19.29 -3.80
CA GLY A 265 -14.41 -18.31 -4.70
C GLY A 265 -14.57 -16.94 -4.05
N VAL A 266 -15.01 -16.88 -2.79
CA VAL A 266 -15.08 -15.61 -2.04
C VAL A 266 -13.68 -14.99 -1.85
N ALA A 267 -12.68 -15.81 -1.51
CA ALA A 267 -11.30 -15.33 -1.38
C ALA A 267 -10.77 -14.78 -2.70
N GLN A 268 -11.03 -15.46 -3.83
CA GLN A 268 -10.64 -14.99 -5.16
C GLN A 268 -11.34 -13.68 -5.53
N ALA A 269 -12.65 -13.58 -5.29
CA ALA A 269 -13.43 -12.38 -5.56
C ALA A 269 -12.98 -11.18 -4.71
N LEU A 270 -12.69 -11.39 -3.42
CA LEU A 270 -12.17 -10.36 -2.53
C LEU A 270 -10.78 -9.89 -3.00
N ASN A 271 -9.90 -10.82 -3.38
CA ASN A 271 -8.60 -10.47 -3.94
C ASN A 271 -8.78 -9.63 -5.22
N ALA A 272 -9.62 -10.07 -6.16
CA ALA A 272 -9.86 -9.40 -7.43
C ALA A 272 -10.75 -8.13 -7.36
N SER A 273 -11.20 -7.71 -6.16
CA SER A 273 -12.10 -6.56 -5.97
C SER A 273 -11.53 -5.20 -6.38
N GLY A 274 -10.22 -5.11 -6.67
CA GLY A 274 -9.55 -3.83 -6.94
C GLY A 274 -8.92 -3.18 -5.71
N LEU A 275 -9.22 -3.66 -4.50
CA LEU A 275 -8.67 -3.10 -3.25
C LEU A 275 -7.14 -3.27 -3.17
N PHE A 276 -6.59 -4.35 -3.74
CA PHE A 276 -5.19 -4.76 -3.58
C PHE A 276 -4.29 -4.48 -4.78
N MET A 277 -4.79 -3.82 -5.84
CA MET A 277 -4.08 -3.62 -7.11
C MET A 277 -2.71 -2.92 -6.89
N GLU A 278 -2.68 -1.84 -6.12
CA GLU A 278 -1.46 -1.07 -5.84
C GLU A 278 -0.44 -1.87 -5.04
N ALA A 279 -0.90 -2.65 -4.06
CA ALA A 279 -0.01 -3.49 -3.26
C ALA A 279 0.67 -4.55 -4.14
N ARG A 280 -0.07 -5.12 -5.10
CA ARG A 280 0.50 -6.05 -6.09
C ARG A 280 1.53 -5.36 -6.99
N LEU A 281 1.19 -4.19 -7.52
CA LEU A 281 2.12 -3.39 -8.32
C LEU A 281 3.40 -3.04 -7.56
N LEU A 282 3.26 -2.63 -6.29
CA LEU A 282 4.39 -2.33 -5.42
C LEU A 282 5.27 -3.55 -5.15
N SER A 283 4.67 -4.75 -5.05
CA SER A 283 5.40 -6.01 -4.91
C SER A 283 6.05 -6.51 -6.22
N GLY A 284 5.88 -5.79 -7.34
CA GLY A 284 6.41 -6.18 -8.64
C GLY A 284 5.58 -7.25 -9.36
N LEU A 285 4.37 -7.55 -8.90
CA LEU A 285 3.44 -8.45 -9.58
C LEU A 285 2.80 -7.74 -10.75
N ASP A 286 2.80 -8.40 -11.92
CA ASP A 286 2.21 -7.86 -13.13
C ASP A 286 0.67 -7.90 -13.06
N PRO A 287 -0.03 -6.75 -13.18
CA PRO A 287 -1.50 -6.70 -13.21
C PRO A 287 -2.09 -7.40 -14.44
N MET A 288 -1.30 -7.72 -15.47
CA MET A 288 -1.78 -8.50 -16.61
C MET A 288 -1.98 -9.99 -16.28
N GLN A 289 -1.27 -10.51 -15.28
CA GLN A 289 -1.29 -11.94 -14.94
C GLN A 289 -2.34 -12.27 -13.87
N THR A 290 -2.75 -11.29 -13.06
CA THR A 290 -3.74 -11.48 -12.02
C THR A 290 -4.98 -10.62 -12.31
N PRO A 291 -6.17 -11.22 -12.51
CA PRO A 291 -7.38 -10.45 -12.76
C PRO A 291 -7.68 -9.55 -11.57
N ASP A 292 -7.98 -8.29 -11.86
CA ASP A 292 -8.31 -7.27 -10.87
C ASP A 292 -9.28 -6.27 -11.46
N LEU A 293 -10.37 -5.98 -10.74
CA LEU A 293 -11.45 -5.11 -11.21
C LEU A 293 -10.94 -3.71 -11.54
N LYS A 294 -10.08 -3.13 -10.70
CA LYS A 294 -9.55 -1.78 -10.92
C LYS A 294 -8.65 -1.75 -12.16
N ALA A 295 -7.82 -2.77 -12.35
CA ALA A 295 -6.99 -2.90 -13.55
C ALA A 295 -7.85 -3.00 -14.83
N ASN A 296 -8.91 -3.80 -14.79
CA ASN A 296 -9.84 -3.96 -15.90
C ASN A 296 -10.59 -2.65 -16.22
N LEU A 297 -11.03 -1.90 -15.19
CA LEU A 297 -11.67 -0.59 -15.37
C LEU A 297 -10.71 0.45 -15.97
N MET A 298 -9.45 0.48 -15.51
CA MET A 298 -8.45 1.38 -16.08
C MET A 298 -8.15 1.03 -17.56
N ARG A 299 -8.13 -0.26 -17.91
CA ARG A 299 -8.00 -0.71 -19.30
C ARG A 299 -9.20 -0.29 -20.13
N LEU A 300 -10.41 -0.45 -19.61
CA LEU A 300 -11.65 -0.01 -20.28
C LEU A 300 -11.60 1.50 -20.57
N ILE A 301 -11.24 2.32 -19.58
CA ILE A 301 -11.07 3.77 -19.74
C ILE A 301 -10.05 4.08 -20.85
N ALA A 302 -8.91 3.39 -20.86
CA ALA A 302 -7.87 3.56 -21.88
C ALA A 302 -8.34 3.21 -23.30
N GLN A 303 -9.28 2.27 -23.46
CA GLN A 303 -9.86 1.92 -24.76
C GLN A 303 -10.98 2.88 -25.21
N ILE A 304 -11.63 3.56 -24.26
CA ILE A 304 -12.68 4.55 -24.55
C ILE A 304 -12.09 5.88 -25.00
N LEU A 305 -11.00 6.32 -24.37
CA LEU A 305 -10.36 7.63 -24.62
C LEU A 305 -10.09 7.96 -26.11
N PRO A 306 -9.53 7.04 -26.93
CA PRO A 306 -9.26 7.33 -28.35
C PRO A 306 -10.51 7.43 -29.22
N GLY A 307 -11.65 6.92 -28.76
CA GLY A 307 -12.92 6.93 -29.50
C GLY A 307 -13.77 8.18 -29.30
N LEU A 308 -13.33 9.11 -28.43
CA LEU A 308 -14.05 10.34 -28.13
C LEU A 308 -13.61 11.49 -29.06
N PRO A 309 -14.52 12.40 -29.45
CA PRO A 309 -14.15 13.59 -30.22
C PRO A 309 -13.21 14.49 -29.42
N ASP A 310 -12.30 15.23 -30.08
CA ASP A 310 -11.27 16.09 -29.47
C ASP A 310 -11.79 17.13 -28.44
N ASN A 311 -13.10 17.40 -28.44
CA ASN A 311 -13.78 18.31 -27.50
C ASN A 311 -14.26 17.63 -26.20
N ALA A 312 -14.16 16.31 -26.09
CA ALA A 312 -14.49 15.55 -24.89
C ALA A 312 -13.40 15.76 -23.84
N SER A 313 -13.51 16.88 -23.12
CA SER A 313 -12.55 17.34 -22.12
C SER A 313 -12.62 16.54 -20.81
N TYR A 314 -12.61 15.22 -20.87
CA TYR A 314 -12.56 14.38 -19.66
C TYR A 314 -11.17 14.39 -19.02
N GLY A 315 -10.11 14.25 -19.85
CA GLY A 315 -8.72 14.27 -19.39
C GLY A 315 -8.27 15.63 -18.85
N ALA A 316 -8.69 16.72 -19.50
CA ALA A 316 -8.36 18.07 -19.08
C ALA A 316 -9.25 18.58 -17.93
N ALA A 317 -10.54 18.24 -17.85
CA ALA A 317 -11.39 18.70 -16.74
C ALA A 317 -11.24 17.86 -15.46
N ALA A 318 -10.90 16.56 -15.55
CA ALA A 318 -10.64 15.74 -14.36
C ALA A 318 -9.26 16.06 -13.71
N ALA A 319 -8.24 16.35 -14.53
CA ALA A 319 -6.89 16.73 -14.11
C ALA A 319 -6.70 18.25 -13.90
N SER A 320 -7.41 19.11 -14.63
CA SER A 320 -7.39 20.56 -14.37
C SER A 320 -8.32 20.96 -13.23
N ASN A 321 -9.40 20.21 -12.92
CA ASN A 321 -10.14 20.46 -11.68
C ASN A 321 -9.39 20.00 -10.42
N THR A 322 -8.44 19.05 -10.52
CA THR A 322 -7.57 18.70 -9.38
C THR A 322 -6.50 19.77 -9.15
N LEU A 323 -5.99 20.43 -10.20
CA LEU A 323 -5.03 21.53 -10.08
C LEU A 323 -5.69 22.90 -9.80
N ALA A 324 -6.84 23.20 -10.39
CA ALA A 324 -7.52 24.50 -10.25
C ALA A 324 -8.38 24.62 -8.98
N ARG A 325 -8.86 23.51 -8.38
CA ARG A 325 -9.59 23.53 -7.10
C ARG A 325 -8.72 23.26 -5.87
N ALA A 326 -7.45 22.86 -6.07
CA ALA A 326 -6.46 22.84 -5.00
C ALA A 326 -6.04 24.25 -4.54
N MET A 327 -6.35 25.29 -5.32
CA MET A 327 -5.88 26.67 -5.08
C MET A 327 -7.01 27.72 -4.92
N PRO A 328 -8.09 27.42 -4.18
CA PRO A 328 -8.65 28.46 -3.27
C PRO A 328 -8.85 28.00 -1.81
N ASN A 329 -8.73 26.69 -1.52
CA ASN A 329 -8.98 26.17 -0.17
C ASN A 329 -7.73 26.11 0.73
N LEU A 330 -6.52 26.12 0.15
CA LEU A 330 -5.28 26.18 0.93
C LEU A 330 -5.16 27.46 1.76
N VAL A 331 -5.69 28.59 1.28
CA VAL A 331 -5.64 29.86 2.01
C VAL A 331 -6.67 29.91 3.14
N ARG A 332 -7.82 29.24 3.01
CA ARG A 332 -8.86 29.22 4.06
C ARG A 332 -8.59 28.15 5.13
N SER A 333 -7.94 27.03 4.77
CA SER A 333 -7.51 26.02 5.76
C SER A 333 -6.24 26.44 6.51
N ALA A 334 -5.34 27.22 5.91
CA ALA A 334 -4.13 27.69 6.58
C ALA A 334 -4.40 28.83 7.59
N LEU A 335 -5.46 29.63 7.41
CA LEU A 335 -5.80 30.75 8.31
C LEU A 335 -6.79 30.37 9.44
N GLY A 336 -7.38 29.18 9.41
CA GLY A 336 -8.24 28.65 10.49
C GLY A 336 -7.57 27.62 11.42
N THR A 337 -6.30 27.27 11.19
CA THR A 337 -5.61 26.12 11.82
C THR A 337 -4.64 26.48 12.95
N LEU A 338 -4.65 27.73 13.39
CA LEU A 338 -4.05 28.11 14.68
C LEU A 338 -5.00 27.68 15.82
N GLY A 339 -5.06 26.37 16.10
CA GLY A 339 -5.55 25.87 17.39
C GLY A 339 -6.79 24.96 17.38
N MET A 340 -7.40 24.65 16.23
CA MET A 340 -8.57 23.76 16.19
C MET A 340 -8.20 22.39 15.62
N VAL A 341 -8.38 21.36 16.45
CA VAL A 341 -8.36 19.93 16.04
C VAL A 341 -9.25 19.78 14.81
N ALA A 342 -8.71 19.31 13.69
CA ALA A 342 -9.50 19.03 12.50
C ALA A 342 -10.70 18.14 12.91
N PRO A 343 -11.95 18.54 12.60
CA PRO A 343 -13.11 17.79 13.04
C PRO A 343 -13.02 16.36 12.49
N ARG A 344 -13.26 15.38 13.38
CA ARG A 344 -13.26 13.95 13.06
C ARG A 344 -14.34 13.69 12.01
N THR A 345 -13.95 13.18 10.84
CA THR A 345 -14.93 12.69 9.87
C THR A 345 -15.59 11.44 10.49
N PRO A 346 -16.91 11.43 10.70
CA PRO A 346 -17.58 10.22 11.17
C PRO A 346 -17.39 9.10 10.14
N PRO A 347 -17.28 7.83 10.57
CA PRO A 347 -17.26 6.71 9.64
C PRO A 347 -18.52 6.76 8.75
N GLY A 348 -18.36 6.50 7.46
CA GLY A 348 -19.48 6.46 6.51
C GLY A 348 -20.54 5.46 6.96
N SER A 349 -21.81 5.73 6.61
CA SER A 349 -22.91 4.81 6.90
C SER A 349 -22.75 3.50 6.12
N PHE A 350 -23.15 2.39 6.75
CA PHE A 350 -23.25 1.08 6.11
C PHE A 350 -24.72 0.62 6.19
N PRO A 351 -25.31 0.07 5.11
CA PRO A 351 -24.76 -0.04 3.75
C PRO A 351 -24.55 1.31 3.05
N LEU A 352 -23.72 1.31 2.01
CA LEU A 352 -23.51 2.47 1.13
C LEU A 352 -24.72 2.69 0.24
N PRO A 353 -25.18 3.94 0.09
CA PRO A 353 -26.26 4.24 -0.84
C PRO A 353 -25.80 4.04 -2.30
N ALA A 354 -26.74 3.57 -3.13
CA ALA A 354 -26.60 3.63 -4.58
C ALA A 354 -26.53 5.11 -5.01
N ARG A 355 -25.58 5.43 -5.89
CA ARG A 355 -25.40 6.79 -6.42
C ARG A 355 -25.42 6.71 -7.93
N ASN A 356 -26.57 7.08 -8.48
CA ASN A 356 -26.76 7.16 -9.92
C ASN A 356 -26.21 8.50 -10.39
N LEU A 357 -25.20 8.45 -11.25
CA LEU A 357 -24.75 9.63 -11.99
C LEU A 357 -25.67 9.76 -13.20
N GLY A 358 -26.60 10.72 -13.14
CA GLY A 358 -27.50 11.00 -14.25
C GLY A 358 -26.75 11.60 -15.43
N GLY A 359 -26.80 10.95 -16.58
CA GLY A 359 -26.45 11.55 -17.86
C GLY A 359 -27.57 12.49 -18.31
N GLY A 360 -27.22 13.67 -18.82
CA GLY A 360 -28.22 14.54 -19.47
C GLY A 360 -28.72 13.89 -20.77
N ASP A 361 -29.94 14.21 -21.20
CA ASP A 361 -30.65 13.68 -22.39
C ASP A 361 -29.89 13.78 -23.75
N LYS A 362 -28.64 14.26 -23.78
CA LYS A 362 -27.80 14.46 -24.98
C LYS A 362 -26.34 14.04 -24.78
N GLU A 363 -26.07 13.10 -23.90
CA GLU A 363 -24.72 12.57 -23.70
C GLU A 363 -24.49 11.39 -24.66
N ASP A 364 -23.35 11.38 -25.37
CA ASP A 364 -22.97 10.25 -26.21
C ASP A 364 -22.75 8.99 -25.33
N ASP A 365 -23.16 7.81 -25.80
CA ASP A 365 -23.11 6.56 -25.04
C ASP A 365 -21.68 6.27 -24.52
N LEU A 366 -20.67 6.64 -25.31
CA LEU A 366 -19.27 6.46 -24.97
C LEU A 366 -18.79 7.46 -23.90
N GLU A 367 -19.28 8.69 -23.94
CA GLU A 367 -18.98 9.72 -22.93
C GLU A 367 -19.62 9.37 -21.59
N LEU A 368 -20.88 8.91 -21.61
CA LEU A 368 -21.57 8.40 -20.43
C LEU A 368 -20.84 7.19 -19.85
N LEU A 369 -20.40 6.25 -20.69
CA LEU A 369 -19.65 5.09 -20.25
C LEU A 369 -18.31 5.48 -19.60
N LEU A 370 -17.60 6.46 -20.15
CA LEU A 370 -16.38 7.00 -19.53
C LEU A 370 -16.66 7.62 -18.15
N LYS A 371 -17.75 8.39 -18.02
CA LYS A 371 -18.18 9.00 -16.75
C LYS A 371 -18.46 7.92 -15.70
N LEU A 372 -19.22 6.89 -16.06
CA LEU A 372 -19.54 5.77 -15.18
C LEU A 372 -18.28 4.96 -14.79
N ALA A 373 -17.38 4.70 -15.74
CA ALA A 373 -16.15 3.95 -15.50
C ALA A 373 -15.20 4.70 -14.54
N ALA A 374 -15.01 6.00 -14.75
CA ALA A 374 -14.19 6.83 -13.87
C ALA A 374 -14.83 7.03 -12.48
N ALA A 375 -16.16 7.09 -12.41
CA ALA A 375 -16.89 7.13 -11.15
C ALA A 375 -16.79 5.83 -10.35
N ALA A 376 -16.82 4.69 -11.03
CA ALA A 376 -16.54 3.38 -10.44
C ALA A 376 -15.11 3.29 -9.88
N VAL A 377 -14.11 3.78 -10.62
CA VAL A 377 -12.73 3.88 -10.12
C VAL A 377 -12.65 4.81 -8.90
N SER A 378 -13.39 5.92 -8.91
CA SER A 378 -13.46 6.84 -7.76
C SER A 378 -14.10 6.18 -6.53
N ARG A 379 -15.09 5.29 -6.72
CA ARG A 379 -15.67 4.48 -5.64
C ARG A 379 -14.65 3.52 -5.03
N LEU A 380 -13.93 2.76 -5.85
CA LEU A 380 -12.85 1.88 -5.41
C LEU A 380 -11.71 2.64 -4.69
N GLN A 381 -11.32 3.80 -5.20
CA GLN A 381 -10.31 4.65 -4.55
C GLN A 381 -10.81 5.21 -3.21
N SER A 382 -12.09 5.58 -3.11
CA SER A 382 -12.69 6.02 -1.85
C SER A 382 -12.63 4.92 -0.78
N HIS A 383 -12.85 3.66 -1.17
CA HIS A 383 -12.69 2.51 -0.28
C HIS A 383 -11.25 2.33 0.22
N GLN A 384 -10.27 2.43 -0.69
CA GLN A 384 -8.85 2.32 -0.34
C GLN A 384 -8.39 3.44 0.60
N LEU A 385 -8.75 4.69 0.29
CA LEU A 385 -8.42 5.85 1.11
C LEU A 385 -9.17 5.81 2.46
N GLY A 386 -10.41 5.34 2.46
CA GLY A 386 -11.20 5.14 3.67
C GLY A 386 -10.55 4.15 4.64
N GLY A 387 -10.01 3.04 4.13
CA GLY A 387 -9.30 2.07 4.97
C GLY A 387 -8.03 2.63 5.62
N LEU A 388 -7.30 3.50 4.90
CA LEU A 388 -6.14 4.20 5.44
C LEU A 388 -6.53 5.20 6.54
N GLU A 389 -7.62 5.94 6.35
CA GLU A 389 -8.11 6.94 7.33
C GLU A 389 -8.69 6.27 8.58
N GLN A 390 -9.36 5.13 8.42
CA GLN A 390 -10.00 4.38 9.50
C GLN A 390 -9.05 3.44 10.24
N THR A 391 -7.76 3.44 9.90
CA THR A 391 -6.72 2.76 10.69
C THR A 391 -6.31 3.65 11.85
N ARG A 392 -6.63 3.23 13.08
CA ARG A 392 -6.46 4.04 14.29
C ARG A 392 -5.80 3.23 15.40
N THR A 393 -5.06 3.92 16.26
CA THR A 393 -4.54 3.36 17.50
C THR A 393 -5.26 4.08 18.64
N ASN A 394 -5.97 3.31 19.46
CA ASN A 394 -6.68 3.80 20.64
C ASN A 394 -5.69 4.16 21.76
N ALA A 395 -6.17 4.86 22.79
CA ALA A 395 -5.35 5.31 23.92
C ALA A 395 -4.75 4.16 24.75
N ASP A 396 -5.38 2.98 24.69
CA ASP A 396 -4.92 1.72 25.30
C ASP A 396 -3.88 0.97 24.44
N GLY A 397 -3.50 1.53 23.28
CA GLY A 397 -2.56 0.92 22.34
C GLY A 397 -3.21 -0.09 21.38
N THR A 398 -4.52 -0.35 21.49
CA THR A 398 -5.22 -1.25 20.56
C THR A 398 -5.29 -0.63 19.16
N GLN A 399 -4.88 -1.37 18.15
CA GLN A 399 -4.96 -0.94 16.76
C GLN A 399 -6.25 -1.45 16.13
N VAL A 400 -7.09 -0.54 15.69
CA VAL A 400 -8.33 -0.85 14.97
C VAL A 400 -8.16 -0.47 13.51
N THR A 401 -8.38 -1.44 12.62
CA THR A 401 -8.35 -1.21 11.17
C THR A 401 -9.68 -1.62 10.57
N THR A 402 -10.31 -0.73 9.80
CA THR A 402 -11.56 -1.02 9.09
C THR A 402 -11.32 -0.95 7.59
N TRP A 403 -11.69 -1.99 6.87
CA TRP A 403 -11.72 -2.05 5.41
C TRP A 403 -13.17 -2.15 4.96
N GLN A 404 -13.48 -1.48 3.85
CA GLN A 404 -14.78 -1.59 3.20
C GLN A 404 -14.55 -1.76 1.70
N THR A 405 -15.27 -2.66 1.06
CA THR A 405 -15.17 -2.94 -0.37
C THR A 405 -16.51 -3.44 -0.92
N GLU A 406 -16.64 -3.46 -2.24
CA GLU A 406 -17.80 -3.97 -2.95
C GLU A 406 -17.36 -5.04 -3.94
N ILE A 407 -18.03 -6.19 -3.90
CA ILE A 407 -17.78 -7.30 -4.79
C ILE A 407 -19.00 -7.45 -5.70
N PRO A 408 -18.92 -7.10 -6.99
CA PRO A 408 -20.02 -7.37 -7.90
C PRO A 408 -20.16 -8.87 -8.09
N MET A 409 -21.38 -9.38 -8.07
CA MET A 409 -21.68 -10.79 -8.32
C MET A 409 -22.92 -10.91 -9.20
N ARG A 410 -22.95 -11.93 -10.06
CA ARG A 410 -24.12 -12.21 -10.89
C ARG A 410 -25.13 -13.04 -10.12
N ASN A 411 -26.37 -12.58 -10.14
CA ASN A 411 -27.54 -13.31 -9.73
C ASN A 411 -28.49 -13.44 -10.93
N ALA A 412 -28.42 -14.59 -11.63
CA ALA A 412 -29.11 -14.78 -12.91
C ALA A 412 -28.72 -13.71 -13.95
N HIS A 413 -29.65 -12.81 -14.32
CA HIS A 413 -29.39 -11.74 -15.29
C HIS A 413 -28.93 -10.43 -14.62
N ASP A 414 -29.12 -10.31 -13.31
CA ASP A 414 -28.82 -9.11 -12.56
C ASP A 414 -27.42 -9.14 -11.96
N ILE A 415 -26.83 -7.95 -11.79
CA ILE A 415 -25.57 -7.78 -11.09
C ILE A 415 -25.88 -7.12 -9.74
N VAL A 416 -25.54 -7.83 -8.68
CA VAL A 416 -25.77 -7.41 -7.31
C VAL A 416 -24.43 -7.04 -6.67
N PRO A 417 -24.30 -5.85 -6.05
CA PRO A 417 -23.11 -5.51 -5.27
C PRO A 417 -23.18 -6.16 -3.88
N LEU A 418 -22.26 -7.08 -3.58
CA LEU A 418 -22.01 -7.53 -2.22
C LEU A 418 -21.11 -6.50 -1.52
N GLN A 419 -21.68 -5.72 -0.63
CA GLN A 419 -20.92 -4.78 0.20
C GLN A 419 -20.33 -5.53 1.39
N VAL A 420 -19.03 -5.37 1.60
CA VAL A 420 -18.28 -6.04 2.65
C VAL A 420 -17.54 -5.00 3.47
N LYS A 421 -17.75 -4.99 4.78
CA LYS A 421 -16.97 -4.20 5.73
C LYS A 421 -16.34 -5.15 6.74
N VAL A 422 -15.02 -5.08 6.87
CA VAL A 422 -14.24 -5.91 7.80
C VAL A 422 -13.48 -5.00 8.73
N GLN A 423 -13.66 -5.18 10.03
CA GLN A 423 -12.89 -4.50 11.05
C GLN A 423 -12.05 -5.53 11.82
N ARG A 424 -10.79 -5.19 12.05
CA ARG A 424 -9.85 -5.98 12.84
C ARG A 424 -9.35 -5.12 13.99
N GLU A 425 -9.41 -5.67 15.20
CA GLU A 425 -8.80 -5.08 16.39
C GLU A 425 -7.62 -5.95 16.83
N ASP A 426 -6.43 -5.33 16.89
CA ASP A 426 -5.20 -5.95 17.34
C ASP A 426 -4.82 -5.34 18.71
N THR A 427 -4.87 -6.14 19.78
CA THR A 427 -4.41 -5.75 21.13
C THR A 427 -2.88 -5.74 21.21
N PRO A 428 -2.27 -4.74 21.88
CA PRO A 428 -0.82 -4.69 22.03
C PRO A 428 -0.31 -5.87 22.87
N GLU A 429 0.88 -6.36 22.53
CA GLU A 429 1.56 -7.43 23.28
C GLU A 429 1.82 -6.95 24.71
N GLN A 430 1.07 -7.47 25.68
CA GLN A 430 1.45 -7.36 27.09
C GLN A 430 2.77 -8.10 27.23
N HIS A 431 3.84 -7.36 27.51
CA HIS A 431 5.15 -7.93 27.78
C HIS A 431 5.06 -8.68 29.12
N GLY A 432 4.69 -9.95 29.07
CA GLY A 432 4.92 -10.89 30.16
C GLY A 432 6.41 -10.90 30.51
N SER A 433 6.70 -10.87 31.81
CA SER A 433 8.06 -10.97 32.36
C SER A 433 8.80 -12.17 31.78
N ALA A 434 10.13 -12.04 31.65
CA ALA A 434 11.02 -13.02 31.03
C ALA A 434 10.98 -14.44 31.64
N GLU A 435 10.23 -14.66 32.72
CA GLU A 435 10.06 -15.96 33.40
C GLU A 435 8.95 -16.84 32.77
N GLU A 436 8.01 -16.28 31.99
CA GLU A 436 6.93 -17.07 31.36
C GLU A 436 7.31 -17.64 29.98
N ARG A 437 8.50 -17.32 29.46
CA ARG A 437 8.98 -17.76 28.14
C ARG A 437 9.50 -19.21 28.10
N ASP A 438 9.59 -19.88 29.25
CA ASP A 438 10.21 -21.21 29.38
C ASP A 438 9.17 -22.36 29.52
N ALA A 439 7.87 -22.05 29.56
CA ALA A 439 6.81 -23.05 29.47
C ALA A 439 6.43 -23.25 27.99
N GLY A 440 7.00 -24.28 27.37
CA GLY A 440 6.77 -24.64 25.97
C GLY A 440 5.36 -25.14 25.65
N GLU A 441 4.37 -24.25 25.63
CA GLU A 441 3.07 -24.48 25.03
C GLU A 441 2.78 -23.42 23.95
N ILE A 442 2.66 -23.91 22.72
CA ILE A 442 2.07 -23.35 21.49
C ILE A 442 1.58 -21.89 21.63
N GLY A 443 2.30 -20.98 20.98
CA GLY A 443 2.07 -19.53 20.99
C GLY A 443 0.60 -19.13 21.11
N GLU A 444 0.26 -18.59 22.28
CA GLU A 444 -1.07 -18.09 22.60
C GLU A 444 -1.56 -17.19 21.47
N ASN A 445 -2.65 -17.65 20.87
CA ASN A 445 -3.26 -17.11 19.68
C ASN A 445 -3.68 -15.66 19.97
N ARG A 446 -2.85 -14.70 19.52
CA ARG A 446 -3.12 -13.26 19.46
C ARG A 446 -4.63 -13.02 19.45
N GLU A 447 -5.17 -12.37 20.48
CA GLU A 447 -6.62 -12.13 20.62
C GLU A 447 -7.11 -11.13 19.55
N LYS A 448 -7.21 -11.59 18.30
CA LYS A 448 -7.68 -10.80 17.17
C LYS A 448 -9.20 -10.85 17.16
N LEU A 449 -9.81 -9.70 17.38
CA LEU A 449 -11.24 -9.53 17.21
C LEU A 449 -11.53 -9.13 15.76
N TRP A 450 -12.32 -9.94 15.06
CA TRP A 450 -12.82 -9.62 13.73
C TRP A 450 -14.30 -9.29 13.80
N LYS A 451 -14.69 -8.21 13.13
CA LYS A 451 -16.09 -7.84 12.89
C LYS A 451 -16.30 -7.77 11.39
N ILE A 452 -17.36 -8.40 10.91
CA ILE A 452 -17.70 -8.49 9.49
C ILE A 452 -19.13 -8.00 9.35
N GLU A 453 -19.33 -6.96 8.54
CA GLU A 453 -20.66 -6.50 8.14
C GLU A 453 -20.83 -6.74 6.65
N LEU A 454 -21.93 -7.39 6.27
CA LEU A 454 -22.29 -7.65 4.87
C LEU A 454 -23.63 -6.98 4.57
N ALA A 455 -23.78 -6.48 3.35
CA ALA A 455 -25.07 -6.00 2.84
C ALA A 455 -25.20 -6.31 1.35
N PHE A 456 -26.34 -6.86 0.97
CA PHE A 456 -26.64 -7.26 -0.41
C PHE A 456 -28.15 -7.37 -0.61
N ASP A 457 -28.61 -7.22 -1.85
CA ASP A 457 -30.02 -7.32 -2.23
C ASP A 457 -30.18 -8.44 -3.26
N LEU A 458 -30.84 -9.53 -2.88
CA LEU A 458 -30.99 -10.71 -3.73
C LEU A 458 -32.47 -11.00 -3.96
N GLU A 459 -32.96 -10.89 -5.18
CA GLU A 459 -34.32 -11.35 -5.50
C GLU A 459 -34.37 -12.89 -5.47
N PRO A 460 -35.38 -13.53 -4.83
CA PRO A 460 -36.58 -12.96 -4.22
C PRO A 460 -36.50 -12.63 -2.70
N LEU A 461 -35.33 -12.73 -2.08
CA LEU A 461 -35.12 -12.46 -0.64
C LEU A 461 -35.15 -10.97 -0.28
N GLY A 462 -34.84 -10.09 -1.23
CA GLY A 462 -34.71 -8.65 -1.01
C GLY A 462 -33.45 -8.26 -0.24
N PRO A 463 -33.43 -7.06 0.36
CA PRO A 463 -32.28 -6.54 1.09
C PRO A 463 -31.99 -7.32 2.38
N LEU A 464 -30.73 -7.71 2.52
CA LEU A 464 -30.19 -8.46 3.64
C LEU A 464 -28.97 -7.74 4.22
N GLN A 465 -28.88 -7.73 5.55
CA GLN A 465 -27.71 -7.26 6.28
C GLN A 465 -27.25 -8.34 7.26
N VAL A 466 -25.94 -8.51 7.40
CA VAL A 466 -25.33 -9.47 8.32
C VAL A 466 -24.28 -8.76 9.13
N GLN A 467 -24.27 -8.97 10.45
CA GLN A 467 -23.19 -8.54 11.34
C GLN A 467 -22.67 -9.78 12.05
N ALA A 468 -21.41 -10.13 11.80
CA ALA A 468 -20.75 -11.27 12.39
C ALA A 468 -19.51 -10.84 13.16
N GLN A 469 -19.24 -11.52 14.27
CA GLN A 469 -18.09 -11.28 15.13
C GLN A 469 -17.36 -12.60 15.36
N LEU A 470 -16.06 -12.62 15.10
CA LEU A 470 -15.19 -13.76 15.37
C LEU A 470 -14.19 -13.37 16.45
N LEU A 471 -14.30 -14.02 17.60
CA LEU A 471 -13.43 -13.84 18.75
C LEU A 471 -12.98 -15.21 19.28
N ARG A 472 -11.67 -15.43 19.40
CA ARG A 472 -11.09 -16.66 19.96
C ARG A 472 -11.64 -17.95 19.30
N GLY A 473 -11.89 -17.91 17.99
CA GLY A 473 -12.43 -19.05 17.22
C GLY A 473 -13.96 -19.23 17.30
N THR A 474 -14.65 -18.41 18.12
CA THR A 474 -16.11 -18.41 18.22
C THR A 474 -16.71 -17.33 17.33
N LEU A 475 -17.57 -17.75 16.39
CA LEU A 475 -18.34 -16.88 15.51
C LEU A 475 -19.74 -16.67 16.08
N SER A 476 -20.13 -15.42 16.28
CA SER A 476 -21.51 -15.00 16.54
C SER A 476 -22.01 -14.16 15.37
N SER A 477 -23.28 -14.30 14.97
CA SER A 477 -23.82 -13.60 13.82
C SER A 477 -25.28 -13.20 14.00
N GLN A 478 -25.60 -11.99 13.60
CA GLN A 478 -26.95 -11.47 13.50
C GLN A 478 -27.26 -11.11 12.06
N LEU A 479 -28.43 -11.54 11.60
CA LEU A 479 -28.94 -11.28 10.26
C LEU A 479 -30.19 -10.41 10.36
N TRP A 480 -30.37 -9.52 9.39
CA TRP A 480 -31.57 -8.73 9.20
C TRP A 480 -32.07 -8.89 7.78
N ALA A 481 -33.34 -9.22 7.63
CA ALA A 481 -34.03 -9.21 6.35
C ALA A 481 -35.13 -8.16 6.38
N GLU A 482 -35.19 -7.31 5.36
CA GLU A 482 -36.24 -6.29 5.26
C GLU A 482 -37.60 -6.91 4.94
N ARG A 483 -37.63 -8.05 4.24
CA ARG A 483 -38.87 -8.79 3.94
C ARG A 483 -39.20 -9.78 5.08
N PRO A 484 -40.45 -9.82 5.57
CA PRO A 484 -40.83 -10.72 6.67
C PRO A 484 -40.74 -12.20 6.30
N ASP A 485 -41.14 -12.55 5.07
CA ASP A 485 -41.07 -13.94 4.58
C ASP A 485 -39.63 -14.45 4.51
N SER A 486 -38.70 -13.57 4.13
CA SER A 486 -37.27 -13.87 4.08
C SER A 486 -36.67 -14.02 5.48
N ALA A 487 -37.08 -13.20 6.45
CA ALA A 487 -36.67 -13.36 7.85
C ALA A 487 -37.11 -14.72 8.42
N LEU A 488 -38.35 -15.14 8.14
CA LEU A 488 -38.86 -16.45 8.56
C LEU A 488 -38.10 -17.61 7.91
N LEU A 489 -37.86 -17.52 6.59
CA LEU A 489 -37.10 -18.53 5.85
C LEU A 489 -35.68 -18.67 6.39
N ILE A 490 -34.97 -17.55 6.54
CA ILE A 490 -33.60 -17.55 7.06
C ILE A 490 -33.58 -18.09 8.49
N GLY A 491 -34.56 -17.71 9.32
CA GLY A 491 -34.73 -18.21 10.68
C GLY A 491 -34.83 -19.74 10.74
N GLN A 492 -35.56 -20.37 9.81
CA GLN A 492 -35.68 -21.83 9.71
C GLN A 492 -34.37 -22.51 9.29
N GLU A 493 -33.57 -21.85 8.45
CA GLU A 493 -32.31 -22.38 7.92
C GLU A 493 -31.08 -22.10 8.81
N LEU A 494 -31.23 -21.37 9.93
CA LEU A 494 -30.11 -21.08 10.85
C LEU A 494 -29.45 -22.35 11.41
N GLY A 495 -30.22 -23.43 11.60
CA GLY A 495 -29.69 -24.73 12.02
C GLY A 495 -28.70 -25.29 11.00
N HIS A 496 -29.07 -25.25 9.71
CA HIS A 496 -28.21 -25.69 8.63
C HIS A 496 -26.95 -24.82 8.50
N LEU A 497 -27.10 -23.50 8.64
CA LEU A 497 -25.97 -22.56 8.66
C LEU A 497 -24.99 -22.89 9.81
N ARG A 498 -25.50 -23.18 11.01
CA ARG A 498 -24.67 -23.59 12.16
C ARG A 498 -23.85 -24.83 11.84
N GLU A 499 -24.47 -25.87 11.32
CA GLU A 499 -23.79 -27.13 10.96
C GLU A 499 -22.66 -26.89 9.96
N ARG A 500 -22.92 -26.05 8.93
CA ARG A 500 -21.92 -25.68 7.91
C ARG A 500 -20.74 -24.91 8.51
N LEU A 501 -20.99 -23.98 9.43
CA LEU A 501 -19.93 -23.22 10.11
C LEU A 501 -19.08 -24.11 11.03
N VAL A 502 -19.71 -25.03 11.77
CA VAL A 502 -18.99 -26.01 12.60
C VAL A 502 -18.15 -26.95 11.74
N ALA A 503 -18.67 -27.40 10.60
CA ALA A 503 -17.91 -28.22 9.65
C ALA A 503 -16.69 -27.50 9.07
N CYS A 504 -16.68 -26.16 9.06
CA CYS A 504 -15.53 -25.34 8.70
C CYS A 504 -14.50 -25.17 9.84
N GLY A 505 -14.74 -25.76 11.01
CA GLY A 505 -13.83 -25.70 12.17
C GLY A 505 -14.04 -24.48 13.08
N LEU A 506 -15.17 -23.78 12.96
CA LEU A 506 -15.52 -22.65 13.84
C LEU A 506 -16.37 -23.12 15.01
N ALA A 507 -16.12 -22.57 16.20
CA ALA A 507 -17.12 -22.60 17.27
C ALA A 507 -18.21 -21.58 16.92
N VAL A 508 -19.48 -21.90 17.16
CA VAL A 508 -20.60 -21.04 16.78
C VAL A 508 -21.37 -20.63 18.03
N GLY A 509 -21.34 -19.34 18.36
CA GLY A 509 -22.11 -18.73 19.44
C GLY A 509 -23.57 -18.47 19.02
N GLU A 510 -24.06 -17.26 19.30
CA GLU A 510 -25.41 -16.84 18.91
C GLU A 510 -25.53 -16.70 17.38
N LEU A 511 -26.62 -17.26 16.84
CA LEU A 511 -27.08 -17.04 15.46
C LEU A 511 -28.55 -16.64 15.51
N ALA A 512 -28.87 -15.45 15.04
CA ALA A 512 -30.23 -14.93 15.02
C ALA A 512 -30.56 -14.22 13.71
N CYS A 513 -31.82 -14.27 13.30
CA CYS A 513 -32.34 -13.49 12.18
C CYS A 513 -33.52 -12.64 12.66
N ASN A 514 -33.45 -11.34 12.38
CA ASN A 514 -34.45 -10.34 12.74
C ASN A 514 -35.10 -9.77 11.48
N HIS A 515 -36.35 -9.33 11.59
CA HIS A 515 -37.01 -8.56 10.53
C HIS A 515 -36.69 -7.07 10.68
N GLY A 516 -36.36 -6.41 9.56
CA GLY A 516 -36.08 -4.98 9.48
C GLY A 516 -34.60 -4.68 9.16
N VAL A 517 -34.05 -3.65 9.79
CA VAL A 517 -32.66 -3.20 9.62
C VAL A 517 -31.96 -3.09 10.99
N PRO A 518 -30.63 -3.26 11.06
CA PRO A 518 -29.90 -3.09 12.32
C PRO A 518 -30.01 -1.66 12.85
N ALA A 519 -30.01 -1.50 14.18
CA ALA A 519 -30.06 -0.20 14.82
C ALA A 519 -28.86 0.68 14.41
N GLN A 520 -29.13 1.86 13.86
CA GLN A 520 -28.12 2.82 13.41
C GLN A 520 -27.87 3.87 14.52
N GLY A 521 -26.73 3.79 15.22
CA GLY A 521 -26.36 4.73 16.28
C GLY A 521 -24.91 4.59 16.75
N PRO A 522 -24.33 5.60 17.44
CA PRO A 522 -22.99 5.51 18.00
C PRO A 522 -22.97 4.49 19.13
N ARG A 523 -22.61 3.24 18.81
CA ARG A 523 -22.50 2.16 19.80
C ARG A 523 -21.35 2.45 20.75
N THR A 524 -21.61 2.31 22.04
CA THR A 524 -20.58 2.44 23.09
C THR A 524 -19.59 1.25 23.00
N SER A 525 -18.37 1.39 23.52
CA SER A 525 -17.38 0.30 23.51
C SER A 525 -17.85 -0.97 24.23
N LEU A 526 -18.80 -0.83 25.16
CA LEU A 526 -19.50 -1.94 25.85
C LEU A 526 -20.51 -2.65 24.93
N GLU A 527 -21.26 -1.92 24.10
CA GLU A 527 -22.13 -2.52 23.07
C GLU A 527 -21.35 -3.12 21.90
N GLN A 528 -20.05 -2.83 21.78
CA GLN A 528 -19.16 -3.37 20.76
C GLN A 528 -18.51 -4.70 21.16
N ARG A 529 -18.60 -5.08 22.43
CA ARG A 529 -18.23 -6.40 22.95
C ARG A 529 -19.51 -6.98 23.54
N TRP A 530 -20.31 -7.62 22.69
CA TRP A 530 -21.52 -8.27 23.16
C TRP A 530 -21.15 -9.23 24.29
N ILE A 531 -21.77 -8.98 25.43
CA ILE A 531 -21.37 -9.50 26.72
C ILE A 531 -21.54 -11.02 26.67
N ASP A 532 -20.42 -11.74 26.79
CA ASP A 532 -20.42 -13.17 27.12
C ASP A 532 -20.75 -13.30 28.61
N GLU A 533 -22.02 -13.07 28.94
CA GLU A 533 -22.59 -13.30 30.27
C GLU A 533 -23.03 -14.77 30.33
N ASN A 534 -22.06 -15.68 30.37
CA ASN A 534 -22.18 -17.00 31.02
C ASN A 534 -20.78 -17.57 31.24
N ALA A 535 -20.21 -17.22 32.39
CA ALA A 535 -19.20 -18.02 33.08
C ALA A 535 -19.83 -19.26 33.72
#